data_AF-A0A7Z2NWC3-F1
#
_entry.id   AF-A0A7Z2NWC3-F1
#
_cell.length_a   1.000
_cell.length_b   1.000
_cell.length_c   1.000
_cell.angle_alpha   90.00
_cell.angle_beta   90.00
_cell.angle_gamma   90.00
#
_symmetry.space_group_name_H-M   'P 1'
#
loop_
_entity.id
_entity.type
_entity.pdbx_description
1 polymer ?
#
loop_
_entity_poly.entity_id
_entity_poly.type
_entity_poly.pdbx_seq_one_letter_code
_entity_poly.pdbx_strand_id
1 'polypeptide(L)'
;MARRLKALMIEVGAALSQLLHLVLGGMLHVVDDDMPMPDRDETLSSRVGRAAIAGERWALIAERVIDGLFLLLGDAPGHCRRSIGK
;
A
#
# COMPACT_ATOMS: atom_id res chain seq x y z
N MET A 1 7.48 7.49 26.28
CA MET A 1 6.07 7.39 25.87
C MET A 1 5.87 7.70 24.38
N ALA A 2 6.21 8.91 23.91
CA ALA A 2 6.02 9.32 22.51
C ALA A 2 6.61 8.37 21.45
N ARG A 3 7.82 7.81 21.69
CA ARG A 3 8.44 6.83 20.75
C ARG A 3 7.64 5.53 20.63
N ARG A 4 7.11 5.02 21.73
CA ARG A 4 6.30 3.78 21.75
C ARG A 4 4.94 4.01 21.10
N LEU A 5 4.32 5.16 21.36
CA LEU A 5 3.09 5.56 20.68
C LEU A 5 3.29 5.68 19.17
N LYS A 6 4.38 6.33 18.73
CA LYS A 6 4.72 6.42 17.31
C LYS A 6 4.89 5.03 16.68
N ALA A 7 5.61 4.12 17.35
CA ALA A 7 5.76 2.75 16.86
C ALA A 7 4.41 2.05 16.72
N LEU A 8 3.54 2.13 17.73
CA LEU A 8 2.18 1.57 17.66
C LEU A 8 1.38 2.15 16.49
N MET A 9 1.42 3.46 16.27
CA MET A 9 0.69 4.10 15.16
C MET A 9 1.19 3.62 13.79
N ILE A 10 2.49 3.36 13.65
CA ILE A 10 3.07 2.79 12.42
C ILE A 10 2.54 1.36 12.20
N GLU A 11 2.58 0.52 13.24
CA GLU A 11 2.06 -0.86 13.16
C GLU A 11 0.56 -0.89 12.83
N VAL A 12 -0.23 -0.03 13.47
CA VAL A 12 -1.67 0.11 13.17
C VAL A 12 -1.88 0.55 11.72
N GLY A 13 -1.10 1.53 11.24
CA GLY A 13 -1.17 1.97 9.85
C GLY A 13 -0.82 0.86 8.85
N ALA A 14 0.23 0.07 9.14
CA ALA A 14 0.61 -1.07 8.32
C ALA A 14 -0.49 -2.14 8.29
N ALA A 15 -1.04 -2.49 9.45
CA ALA A 15 -2.13 -3.47 9.55
C ALA A 15 -3.40 -3.03 8.81
N LEU A 16 -3.78 -1.75 8.90
CA LEU A 16 -4.90 -1.20 8.14
C LEU A 16 -4.63 -1.22 6.63
N SER A 17 -3.39 -0.97 6.21
CA SER A 17 -3.00 -1.05 4.80
C SER A 17 -3.04 -2.49 4.25
N GLN A 18 -2.58 -3.47 5.04
CA GLN A 18 -2.67 -4.90 4.72
C GLN A 18 -4.13 -5.36 4.65
N LEU A 19 -4.97 -4.93 5.60
CA LEU A 19 -6.39 -5.23 5.57
C LEU A 19 -7.05 -4.69 4.30
N LEU A 20 -6.76 -3.43 3.94
CA LEU A 20 -7.31 -2.84 2.72
C LEU A 20 -6.82 -3.56 1.45
N HIS A 21 -5.55 -3.99 1.43
CA HIS A 21 -5.00 -4.79 0.34
C HIS A 21 -5.74 -6.13 0.19
N LEU A 22 -5.93 -6.85 1.30
CA LEU A 22 -6.65 -8.13 1.31
C LEU A 22 -8.12 -7.97 0.91
N VAL A 23 -8.81 -6.93 1.40
CA VAL A 23 -10.22 -6.68 1.07
C VAL A 23 -10.37 -6.38 -0.42
N LEU A 24 -9.61 -5.42 -0.96
CA LEU A 24 -9.73 -5.04 -2.37
C LEU A 24 -9.21 -6.15 -3.29
N GLY A 25 -8.04 -6.69 -3.02
CA GLY A 25 -7.44 -7.76 -3.82
C GLY A 25 -8.22 -9.07 -3.75
N GLY A 26 -8.76 -9.41 -2.58
CA GLY A 26 -9.59 -10.59 -2.37
C GLY A 26 -10.93 -10.48 -3.08
N MET A 27 -11.57 -9.29 -3.06
CA MET A 27 -12.78 -9.07 -3.87
C MET A 27 -12.50 -9.24 -5.35
N LEU A 28 -11.38 -8.73 -5.86
CA LEU A 28 -11.02 -8.91 -7.26
C LEU A 28 -10.70 -10.37 -7.59
N HIS A 29 -9.98 -11.09 -6.72
CA HIS A 29 -9.75 -12.53 -6.85
C HIS A 29 -11.04 -13.36 -6.90
N VAL A 30 -12.08 -12.96 -6.16
CA VAL A 30 -13.39 -13.64 -6.20
C VAL A 30 -14.16 -13.35 -7.50
N VAL A 31 -13.94 -12.18 -8.11
CA VAL A 31 -14.65 -11.75 -9.33
C VAL A 31 -13.91 -12.17 -10.61
N ASP A 32 -12.59 -12.33 -10.54
CA ASP A 32 -11.70 -12.65 -11.65
C ASP A 32 -10.82 -13.84 -11.27
N ASP A 33 -11.15 -15.01 -11.83
CA ASP A 33 -10.45 -16.28 -11.59
C ASP A 33 -8.96 -16.23 -11.98
N ASP A 34 -8.56 -15.34 -12.89
CA ASP A 34 -7.17 -15.18 -13.32
C ASP A 34 -6.35 -14.32 -12.33
N MET A 35 -7.01 -13.62 -11.41
CA MET A 35 -6.32 -12.75 -10.47
C MET A 35 -5.77 -13.56 -9.28
N PRO A 36 -4.47 -13.45 -8.94
CA PRO A 36 -3.91 -14.24 -7.84
C PRO A 36 -4.38 -13.73 -6.47
N MET A 37 -4.47 -14.65 -5.50
CA MET A 37 -4.72 -14.34 -4.10
C MET A 37 -3.70 -13.28 -3.59
N PRO A 38 -4.16 -12.17 -2.97
CA PRO A 38 -3.26 -11.17 -2.41
C PRO A 38 -2.38 -11.74 -1.28
N ASP A 39 -1.14 -11.26 -1.20
CA ASP A 39 -0.24 -11.59 -0.10
C ASP A 39 -0.69 -10.81 1.16
N ARG A 40 -0.93 -11.53 2.25
CA ARG A 40 -1.36 -10.96 3.53
C ARG A 40 -0.30 -10.07 4.18
N ASP A 41 0.97 -10.32 3.87
CA ASP A 41 2.09 -9.58 4.45
C ASP A 41 2.40 -8.31 3.64
N GLU A 42 1.79 -8.16 2.45
CA GLU A 42 1.94 -7.01 1.56
C GLU A 42 0.99 -5.87 1.92
N THR A 43 1.53 -4.64 2.04
CA THR A 43 0.72 -3.43 2.16
C THR A 43 0.20 -2.96 0.80
N LEU A 44 -0.94 -2.27 0.79
CA LEU A 44 -1.49 -1.70 -0.44
C LEU A 44 -0.49 -0.76 -1.14
N SER A 45 0.21 0.07 -0.37
CA SER A 45 1.20 0.99 -0.92
C SER A 45 2.42 0.26 -1.51
N SER A 46 2.82 -0.89 -0.93
CA SER A 46 3.88 -1.72 -1.49
C SER A 46 3.48 -2.35 -2.83
N ARG A 47 2.24 -2.84 -2.93
CA ARG A 47 1.71 -3.39 -4.19
C ARG A 47 1.66 -2.35 -5.29
N VAL A 48 1.10 -1.19 -4.97
CA VAL A 48 1.01 -0.07 -5.91
C VAL A 48 2.41 0.40 -6.31
N GLY A 49 3.35 0.47 -5.37
CA GLY A 49 4.74 0.81 -5.65
C GLY A 49 5.41 -0.17 -6.62
N ARG A 50 5.25 -1.49 -6.41
CA ARG A 50 5.79 -2.52 -7.32
C ARG A 50 5.18 -2.45 -8.71
N ALA A 51 3.85 -2.34 -8.79
CA ALA A 51 3.15 -2.24 -10.07
C ALA A 51 3.50 -0.94 -10.82
N ALA A 52 3.70 0.17 -10.11
CA ALA A 52 4.15 1.43 -10.69
C ALA A 52 5.60 1.34 -11.21
N ILE A 53 6.51 0.66 -10.50
CA ILE A 53 7.87 0.37 -10.96
C ILE A 53 7.84 -0.54 -12.21
N ALA A 54 6.92 -1.50 -12.26
CA ALA A 54 6.69 -2.34 -13.43
C ALA A 54 6.04 -1.60 -14.62
N GLY A 55 5.63 -0.34 -14.43
CA GLY A 55 5.08 0.51 -15.49
C GLY A 55 3.57 0.38 -15.71
N GLU A 56 2.85 -0.23 -14.78
CA GLU A 56 1.41 -0.41 -14.92
C GLU A 56 0.65 0.92 -14.79
N ARG A 57 -0.14 1.25 -15.83
CA ARG A 57 -0.80 2.57 -15.94
C ARG A 57 -1.78 2.84 -14.82
N TRP A 58 -2.52 1.83 -14.36
CA TRP A 58 -3.45 1.97 -13.23
C TRP A 58 -2.68 2.25 -11.93
N ALA A 59 -1.51 1.63 -11.77
CA ALA A 59 -0.68 1.79 -10.58
C ALA A 59 -0.03 3.17 -10.52
N LEU A 60 0.36 3.75 -11.65
CA LEU A 60 0.86 5.14 -11.71
C LEU A 60 -0.19 6.17 -11.25
N ILE A 61 -1.47 5.92 -11.59
CA ILE A 61 -2.58 6.78 -11.15
C ILE A 61 -2.83 6.57 -9.65
N ALA A 62 -2.95 5.32 -9.21
CA ALA A 62 -3.18 4.97 -7.81
C ALA A 62 -2.05 5.47 -6.91
N GLU A 63 -0.79 5.34 -7.35
CA GLU A 63 0.39 5.85 -6.67
C GLU A 63 0.27 7.34 -6.40
N ARG A 64 -0.14 8.13 -7.40
CA ARG A 64 -0.26 9.58 -7.24
C ARG A 64 -1.33 9.97 -6.21
N VAL A 65 -2.42 9.21 -6.12
CA VAL A 65 -3.47 9.41 -5.12
C VAL A 65 -2.97 9.04 -3.72
N ILE A 66 -2.33 7.88 -3.58
CA ILE A 66 -1.82 7.39 -2.30
C ILE A 66 -0.71 8.30 -1.79
N ASP A 67 0.28 8.63 -2.62
CA ASP A 67 1.37 9.53 -2.26
C ASP A 67 0.85 10.93 -1.90
N GLY A 68 -0.19 11.42 -2.60
CA GLY A 68 -0.86 12.68 -2.26
C GLY A 68 -1.50 12.66 -0.87
N LEU A 69 -2.18 11.57 -0.51
CA LEU A 69 -2.75 11.39 0.83
C LEU A 69 -1.66 11.36 1.92
N PHE A 70 -0.57 10.62 1.68
CA PHE A 70 0.54 10.55 2.63
C PHE A 70 1.29 11.87 2.78
N LEU A 71 1.44 12.65 1.69
CA LEU A 71 1.96 14.02 1.74
C LEU A 71 1.08 14.95 2.59
N LEU A 72 -0.24 14.88 2.43
CA LEU A 72 -1.19 15.65 3.26
C LEU A 72 -1.11 15.28 4.74
N LEU A 73 -0.76 14.03 5.04
CA LEU A 73 -0.52 13.54 6.40
C LEU A 73 0.89 13.85 6.94
N GLY A 74 1.70 14.59 6.17
CA GLY A 74 3.04 15.04 6.57
C GLY A 74 4.16 14.02 6.32
N ASP A 75 3.91 12.96 5.56
CA ASP A 75 4.97 12.07 5.08
C ASP A 75 5.74 12.69 3.91
N ALA A 76 6.93 12.15 3.62
CA ALA A 76 7.75 12.62 2.51
C ALA A 76 7.19 12.16 1.13
N PRO A 77 7.57 12.77 -0.01
CA PRO A 77 7.08 12.40 -1.35
C PRO A 77 7.60 11.05 -1.88
N GLY A 78 6.75 10.24 -2.52
CA GLY A 78 7.15 8.93 -3.05
C GLY A 78 6.98 7.79 -2.04
N HIS A 79 5.90 7.80 -1.26
CA HIS A 79 5.67 6.81 -0.19
C HIS A 79 5.65 5.39 -0.76
N CYS A 80 4.92 5.17 -1.84
CA CYS A 80 4.73 3.85 -2.44
C CYS A 80 6.04 3.20 -2.93
N ARG A 81 6.94 3.96 -3.56
CA ARG A 81 8.22 3.42 -4.09
C ARG A 81 9.31 3.27 -3.04
N ARG A 82 9.34 4.14 -2.03
CA ARG A 82 10.42 4.16 -1.03
C ARG A 82 10.46 2.93 -0.12
N SER A 83 9.36 2.21 0.00
CA SER A 83 9.23 1.00 0.80
C SER A 83 9.59 -0.27 0.03
N ILE A 84 9.82 -0.18 -1.29
CA ILE A 84 10.14 -1.34 -2.12
C ILE A 84 11.65 -1.61 -2.08
N GLY A 85 12.04 -2.82 -1.65
CA GLY A 85 13.43 -3.27 -1.64
C GLY A 85 14.26 -2.82 -0.44
N LYS A 86 13.62 -2.41 0.66
CA LYS A 86 14.27 -2.15 1.96
C LYS A 86 14.14 -3.33 2.90
#